data_AF-A0A9W6QU52-F1
#
_entry.id   AF-A0A9W6QU52-F1
#
_cell.length_a   1.000
_cell.length_b   1.000
_cell.length_c   1.000
_cell.angle_alpha   90.00
_cell.angle_beta   90.00
_cell.angle_gamma   90.00
#
_symmetry.space_group_name_H-M   'P 1'
#
loop_
_entity.id
_entity.type
_entity.pdbx_description
1 polymer ?
#
loop_
_entity_poly.entity_id
_entity_poly.type
_entity_poly.pdbx_seq_one_letter_code
_entity_poly.pdbx_strand_id
1 'polypeptide(L)'
;MPQPTSSTRPDIAPASASSHQTRRLHDTALWRFLHRDENLADAQQRLHNLIAGLIADAARAGDLRSDTPPAELATYCLHALNAASSLPAKTAVSRLVTLVLDALRPTSAKRSARGA
;
A
#
# COMPACT_ATOMS: atom_id res chain seq x y z
N MET A 1 68.09 31.59 30.73
CA MET A 1 67.80 31.90 29.31
C MET A 1 67.44 30.59 28.60
N PRO A 2 66.25 30.45 27.99
CA PRO A 2 65.85 29.23 27.31
C PRO A 2 66.28 29.24 25.83
N GLN A 3 66.70 28.08 25.32
CA GLN A 3 66.99 27.83 23.91
C GLN A 3 65.73 27.27 23.21
N PRO A 4 65.51 27.55 21.91
CA PRO A 4 64.33 27.08 21.19
C PRO A 4 64.55 25.68 20.59
N THR A 5 63.62 24.76 20.81
CA THR A 5 63.52 23.51 20.04
C THR A 5 62.33 23.60 19.08
N SER A 6 62.66 23.69 17.79
CA SER A 6 61.77 23.48 16.65
C SER A 6 61.34 22.01 16.60
N SER A 7 60.04 21.71 16.50
CA SER A 7 59.56 20.58 15.68
C SER A 7 58.05 20.57 15.47
N THR A 8 57.68 20.64 14.19
CA THR A 8 56.55 19.92 13.55
C THR A 8 55.11 20.43 13.76
N ARG A 9 54.62 21.14 12.73
CA ARG A 9 53.20 21.29 12.36
C ARG A 9 52.55 19.91 12.14
N PRO A 10 51.28 19.74 12.52
CA PRO A 10 50.32 19.13 11.63
C PRO A 10 49.47 20.23 11.00
N ASP A 11 49.60 20.36 9.68
CA ASP A 11 48.59 20.99 8.84
C ASP A 11 47.27 20.22 9.01
N ILE A 12 46.27 20.89 9.57
CA ILE A 12 44.88 20.48 9.41
C ILE A 12 44.17 21.66 8.77
N ALA A 13 44.12 21.60 7.43
CA ALA A 13 43.28 22.45 6.62
C ALA A 13 41.82 22.37 7.12
N PRO A 14 41.04 23.46 7.01
CA PRO A 14 39.65 23.45 7.45
C PRO A 14 38.84 22.50 6.56
N ALA A 15 38.20 21.51 7.19
CA ALA A 15 37.19 20.67 6.60
C ALA A 15 35.93 21.51 6.29
N SER A 16 35.96 22.24 5.18
CA SER A 16 34.83 23.05 4.69
C SER A 16 34.31 22.48 3.38
N ALA A 17 33.78 21.26 3.40
CA ALA A 17 33.11 20.67 2.25
C ALA A 17 32.07 19.61 2.66
N SER A 18 31.12 19.94 3.54
CA SER A 18 30.08 18.98 3.98
C SER A 18 28.63 19.44 3.83
N SER A 19 28.37 20.50 3.05
CA SER A 19 26.99 20.98 2.82
C SER A 19 26.37 20.46 1.52
N HIS A 20 27.18 20.28 0.46
CA HIS A 20 26.67 19.86 -0.85
C HIS A 20 26.42 18.35 -0.97
N GLN A 21 27.24 17.52 -0.32
CA GLN A 21 27.09 16.07 -0.37
C GLN A 21 25.83 15.59 0.37
N THR A 22 25.55 16.18 1.52
CA THR A 22 24.39 15.85 2.36
C THR A 22 23.08 16.22 1.67
N ARG A 23 23.06 17.34 0.92
CA ARG A 23 21.87 17.76 0.17
C ARG A 23 21.54 16.81 -0.98
N ARG A 24 22.55 16.30 -1.72
CA ARG A 24 22.34 15.32 -2.79
C ARG A 24 21.86 13.96 -2.28
N LEU A 25 22.38 13.50 -1.15
CA LEU A 25 21.93 12.27 -0.50
C LEU A 25 20.49 12.40 0.01
N HIS A 26 20.14 13.55 0.59
CA HIS A 26 18.79 13.85 1.04
C HIS A 26 17.79 13.94 -0.12
N ASP A 27 18.18 14.59 -1.23
CA ASP A 27 17.37 14.69 -2.45
C ASP A 27 17.15 13.31 -3.09
N THR A 28 18.20 12.47 -3.14
CA THR A 28 18.10 11.08 -3.62
C THR A 28 17.23 10.21 -2.71
N ALA A 29 17.32 10.38 -1.40
CA ALA A 29 16.52 9.62 -0.44
C ALA A 29 15.03 10.00 -0.48
N LEU A 30 14.72 11.30 -0.62
CA LEU A 30 13.36 11.81 -0.79
C LEU A 30 12.77 11.36 -2.13
N TRP A 31 13.52 11.44 -3.22
CA TRP A 31 13.07 11.00 -4.52
C TRP A 31 12.78 9.49 -4.55
N ARG A 32 13.62 8.67 -3.89
CA ARG A 32 13.39 7.24 -3.70
C ARG A 32 12.15 6.94 -2.84
N PHE A 33 11.87 7.76 -1.83
CA PHE A 33 10.67 7.63 -1.00
C PHE A 33 9.41 7.95 -1.81
N LEU A 34 9.38 9.11 -2.49
CA LEU A 34 8.28 9.50 -3.37
C LEU A 34 8.03 8.47 -4.47
N HIS A 35 9.07 7.96 -5.13
CA HIS A 35 8.92 6.91 -6.13
C HIS A 35 8.40 5.60 -5.55
N ARG A 36 8.76 5.26 -4.31
CA ARG A 36 8.21 4.07 -3.65
C ARG A 36 6.71 4.24 -3.40
N ASP A 37 6.28 5.42 -2.97
CA ASP A 37 4.87 5.72 -2.70
C ASP A 37 4.05 5.79 -3.99
N GLU A 38 4.58 6.38 -5.06
CA GLU A 38 3.96 6.37 -6.40
C GLU A 38 3.81 4.95 -6.93
N ASN A 39 4.86 4.13 -6.83
CA ASN A 39 4.80 2.71 -7.23
C ASN A 39 3.79 1.92 -6.39
N LEU A 40 3.69 2.22 -5.09
CA LEU A 40 2.73 1.56 -4.19
C LEU A 40 1.29 1.98 -4.50
N ALA A 41 1.05 3.27 -4.73
CA ALA A 41 -0.26 3.80 -5.13
C ALA A 41 -0.71 3.19 -6.46
N ASP A 42 0.19 3.11 -7.43
CA ASP A 42 -0.05 2.45 -8.72
C ASP A 42 -0.37 0.96 -8.56
N ALA A 43 0.40 0.25 -7.75
CA ALA A 43 0.16 -1.16 -7.48
C ALA A 43 -1.19 -1.39 -6.80
N GLN A 44 -1.54 -0.54 -5.83
CA GLN A 44 -2.84 -0.57 -5.16
C GLN A 44 -3.98 -0.30 -6.14
N GLN A 45 -3.82 0.68 -7.04
CA GLN A 45 -4.84 0.98 -8.05
C GLN A 45 -5.01 -0.15 -9.06
N ARG A 46 -3.91 -0.78 -9.50
CA ARG A 46 -3.97 -1.96 -10.39
C ARG A 46 -4.68 -3.13 -9.71
N LEU A 47 -4.39 -3.38 -8.44
CA LEU A 47 -5.06 -4.41 -7.65
C LEU A 47 -6.56 -4.12 -7.49
N HIS A 48 -6.91 -2.87 -7.18
CA HIS A 48 -8.30 -2.43 -7.07
C HIS A 48 -9.06 -2.67 -8.38
N ASN A 49 -8.49 -2.23 -9.50
CA ASN A 49 -9.10 -2.39 -10.83
C ASN A 49 -9.28 -3.87 -11.20
N LEU A 50 -8.28 -4.72 -10.88
CA LEU A 50 -8.36 -6.16 -11.09
C LEU A 50 -9.53 -6.77 -10.32
N ILE A 51 -9.63 -6.47 -9.02
CA ILE A 51 -10.70 -6.99 -8.16
C ILE A 51 -12.07 -6.48 -8.62
N ALA A 52 -12.18 -5.19 -8.97
CA ALA A 52 -13.42 -4.61 -9.49
C ALA A 52 -13.87 -5.29 -10.79
N GLY A 53 -12.94 -5.61 -11.69
CA GLY A 53 -13.22 -6.38 -12.90
C GLY A 53 -13.76 -7.78 -12.60
N LEU A 54 -13.08 -8.52 -11.71
CA LEU A 54 -13.53 -9.87 -11.30
C LEU A 54 -14.92 -9.84 -10.66
N ILE A 55 -15.21 -8.85 -9.81
CA ILE A 55 -16.53 -8.69 -9.19
C ILE A 55 -17.58 -8.36 -10.25
N ALA A 56 -17.27 -7.49 -11.20
CA ALA A 56 -18.18 -7.16 -12.29
C ALA A 56 -18.52 -8.39 -13.15
N ASP A 57 -17.52 -9.21 -13.47
CA ASP A 57 -17.70 -10.45 -14.24
C ASP A 57 -18.57 -11.45 -13.49
N ALA A 58 -18.30 -11.69 -12.21
CA ALA A 58 -19.06 -12.61 -11.39
C ALA A 58 -20.49 -12.11 -11.08
N ALA A 59 -20.69 -10.80 -10.93
CA ALA A 59 -22.02 -10.21 -10.80
C ALA A 59 -22.85 -10.35 -12.10
N ARG A 60 -22.21 -10.23 -13.28
CA ARG A 60 -22.86 -10.50 -14.57
C ARG A 60 -23.23 -11.96 -14.74
N ALA A 61 -22.41 -12.88 -14.23
CA ALA A 61 -22.70 -14.31 -14.18
C ALA A 61 -23.81 -14.68 -13.17
N GLY A 62 -24.13 -13.78 -12.22
CA GLY A 62 -25.10 -14.01 -11.16
C GLY A 62 -24.52 -14.74 -9.94
N ASP A 63 -23.21 -14.93 -9.89
CA ASP A 63 -22.50 -15.59 -8.79
C ASP A 63 -22.26 -14.66 -7.61
N LEU A 64 -22.22 -13.35 -7.86
CA LEU A 64 -22.13 -12.31 -6.82
C LEU A 64 -23.34 -11.37 -6.85
N ARG A 65 -23.51 -10.63 -5.76
CA ARG A 65 -24.51 -9.57 -5.66
C ARG A 65 -24.33 -8.49 -6.73
N SER A 66 -25.44 -7.92 -7.19
CA SER A 66 -25.47 -6.91 -8.25
C SER A 66 -26.12 -5.58 -7.82
N ASP A 67 -26.45 -5.44 -6.53
CA ASP A 67 -27.10 -4.26 -5.95
C ASP A 67 -26.12 -3.17 -5.53
N THR A 68 -24.81 -3.46 -5.56
CA THR A 68 -23.73 -2.52 -5.22
C THR A 68 -22.72 -2.46 -6.36
N PRO A 69 -22.18 -1.28 -6.71
CA PRO A 69 -21.17 -1.14 -7.75
C PRO A 69 -19.93 -2.01 -7.49
N PRO A 70 -19.36 -2.68 -8.52
CA PRO A 70 -18.17 -3.51 -8.35
C PRO A 70 -16.95 -2.78 -7.78
N ALA A 71 -16.77 -1.49 -8.12
CA ALA A 71 -15.69 -0.67 -7.59
C ALA A 71 -15.83 -0.41 -6.08
N GLU A 72 -17.05 -0.22 -5.58
CA GLU A 72 -17.33 -0.07 -4.14
C GLU A 72 -17.08 -1.38 -3.40
N LEU A 73 -17.51 -2.51 -3.97
CA LEU A 73 -17.25 -3.84 -3.41
C LEU A 73 -15.75 -4.15 -3.37
N ALA A 74 -14.99 -3.79 -4.42
CA ALA A 74 -13.54 -3.95 -4.44
C ALA A 74 -12.85 -3.13 -3.34
N THR A 75 -13.26 -1.86 -3.16
CA THR A 75 -12.79 -1.01 -2.06
C THR A 75 -13.10 -1.66 -0.71
N TYR A 76 -14.34 -2.09 -0.49
CA TYR A 76 -14.76 -2.77 0.73
C TYR A 76 -13.90 -4.02 1.03
N CYS A 77 -13.74 -4.91 0.05
CA CYS A 77 -12.95 -6.13 0.22
C CYS A 77 -11.50 -5.82 0.60
N LEU A 78 -10.84 -4.89 -0.10
CA LEU A 78 -9.46 -4.52 0.18
C LEU A 78 -9.30 -3.94 1.59
N HIS A 79 -10.22 -3.07 2.02
CA HIS A 79 -10.18 -2.52 3.38
C HIS A 79 -10.40 -3.59 4.44
N ALA A 80 -11.37 -4.48 4.24
CA ALA A 80 -11.67 -5.56 5.18
C ALA A 80 -10.52 -6.57 5.29
N LEU A 81 -9.87 -6.91 4.17
CA LEU A 81 -8.71 -7.80 4.16
C LEU A 81 -7.46 -7.15 4.77
N ASN A 82 -7.25 -5.86 4.54
CA ASN A 82 -6.20 -5.11 5.23
C ASN A 82 -6.45 -5.11 6.76
N ALA A 83 -7.69 -4.89 7.20
CA ALA A 83 -8.06 -5.02 8.61
C ALA A 83 -7.86 -6.45 9.14
N ALA A 84 -8.08 -7.49 8.33
CA ALA A 84 -7.81 -8.87 8.72
C ALA A 84 -6.32 -9.11 9.00
N SER A 85 -5.42 -8.48 8.23
CA SER A 85 -3.98 -8.66 8.38
C SER A 85 -3.42 -8.17 9.73
N SER A 86 -4.14 -7.30 10.45
CA SER A 86 -3.76 -6.82 11.78
C SER A 86 -4.25 -7.72 12.93
N LEU A 87 -5.04 -8.76 12.63
CA LEU A 87 -5.56 -9.68 13.64
C LEU A 87 -4.46 -10.65 14.12
N PRO A 88 -4.29 -10.85 15.44
CA PRO A 88 -3.21 -11.66 15.98
C PRO A 88 -3.41 -13.18 15.82
N ALA A 89 -4.63 -13.62 15.49
CA ALA A 89 -5.00 -15.03 15.45
C ALA A 89 -5.45 -15.47 14.05
N LYS A 90 -4.85 -16.55 13.52
CA LYS A 90 -5.20 -17.13 12.20
C LYS A 90 -6.68 -17.49 12.07
N THR A 91 -7.29 -17.93 13.17
CA THR A 91 -8.74 -18.24 13.22
C THR A 91 -9.60 -16.99 13.09
N ALA A 92 -9.17 -15.85 13.66
CA ALA A 92 -9.86 -14.57 13.52
C ALA A 92 -9.77 -14.05 12.08
N VAL A 93 -8.60 -14.17 11.44
CA VAL A 93 -8.42 -13.87 10.01
C VAL A 93 -9.38 -14.70 9.17
N SER A 94 -9.41 -16.02 9.39
CA SER A 94 -10.24 -16.94 8.61
C SER A 94 -11.72 -16.60 8.73
N ARG A 95 -12.20 -16.30 9.96
CA ARG A 95 -13.58 -15.88 10.21
C ARG A 95 -13.93 -14.58 9.48
N LEU A 96 -13.04 -13.58 9.49
CA LEU A 96 -13.28 -12.31 8.82
C LEU A 96 -13.28 -12.48 7.30
N VAL A 97 -12.37 -13.29 6.75
CA VAL A 97 -12.37 -13.62 5.31
C VAL A 97 -13.67 -14.29 4.90
N THR A 98 -14.15 -15.28 5.66
CA THR A 98 -15.46 -15.91 5.42
C THR A 98 -16.59 -14.88 5.43
N LEU A 99 -16.59 -13.97 6.40
CA LEU A 99 -17.60 -12.91 6.50
C LEU A 99 -17.59 -11.98 5.28
N VAL A 100 -16.42 -11.59 4.79
CA VAL A 100 -16.27 -10.77 3.58
C VAL A 100 -16.80 -11.51 2.36
N LEU A 101 -16.50 -12.81 2.22
CA LEU A 101 -17.00 -13.62 1.10
C LEU A 101 -18.53 -13.80 1.17
N ASP A 102 -19.08 -14.01 2.37
CA ASP A 102 -20.52 -14.11 2.57
C ASP A 102 -21.25 -12.80 2.22
N ALA A 103 -20.62 -11.64 2.48
CA ALA A 103 -21.18 -10.33 2.13
C ALA A 103 -21.28 -10.08 0.61
N LEU A 104 -20.55 -10.84 -0.21
CA LEU A 104 -20.61 -10.75 -1.68
C LEU A 104 -21.66 -11.68 -2.31
N ARG A 105 -22.24 -12.61 -1.53
CA ARG A 105 -23.20 -13.58 -2.04
C ARG A 105 -24.40 -12.90 -2.71
N PRO A 106 -25.00 -13.53 -3.75
CA PRO A 106 -26.14 -12.97 -4.45
C PRO A 106 -27.29 -12.62 -3.51
N THR A 107 -27.79 -11.39 -3.61
CA THR A 107 -29.01 -10.98 -2.92
C THR A 107 -30.21 -11.52 -3.72
N SER A 108 -31.05 -12.33 -3.10
CA SER A 108 -32.17 -13.02 -3.76
C SER A 108 -33.25 -12.10 -4.38
N ALA A 109 -33.09 -10.78 -4.30
CA ALA A 109 -34.09 -9.78 -4.70
C ALA A 109 -34.44 -9.78 -6.21
N LYS A 110 -33.63 -10.43 -7.08
CA LYS A 110 -33.91 -10.56 -8.53
C LYS A 110 -34.39 -11.93 -9.01
N ARG A 111 -34.74 -12.88 -8.12
CA ARG A 111 -35.35 -14.16 -8.54
C ARG A 111 -36.87 -14.09 -8.80
N SER A 112 -37.55 -13.06 -8.29
CA SER A 112 -39.02 -12.90 -8.44
C SER A 112 -39.45 -12.31 -9.80
N ALA A 113 -38.61 -11.48 -10.43
CA ALA A 113 -38.99 -10.77 -11.67
C ALA A 113 -38.72 -11.54 -12.98
N ARG A 114 -38.36 -12.82 -12.92
CA ARG A 114 -38.10 -13.67 -14.10
C ARG A 114 -38.89 -14.99 -14.05
N GLY A 115 -40.08 -14.94 -13.47
CA GLY A 115 -41.00 -16.07 -13.38
C GLY A 115 -42.49 -15.68 -13.41
N ALA A 116 -42.81 -14.46 -13.86
CA ALA A 116 -44.18 -13.99 -14.11
C ALA A 116 -44.33 -13.59 -15.57
#